data_AF-A0A2D9QTW6-F1
#
_entry.id   AF-A0A2D9QTW6-F1
#
_cell.length_a   1.000
_cell.length_b   1.000
_cell.length_c   1.000
_cell.angle_alpha   90.00
_cell.angle_beta   90.00
_cell.angle_gamma   90.00
#
_symmetry.space_group_name_H-M   'P 1'
#
loop_
_entity.id
_entity.type
_entity.pdbx_description
1 polymer ?
#
loop_
_entity_poly.entity_id
_entity_poly.type
_entity_poly.pdbx_seq_one_letter_code
_entity_poly.pdbx_strand_id
1 'polypeptide(L)'
;MVLIPAGEFGMGMDADQIPEPLQPEKQYLPDAKASWFENETPRHKVRLDAFYIDIYEVSNAQSKKFIKKTGFYTTLCWNTSNFGIGTHLILPQIILWLRAFGMML
;
A
#
# COMPACT_ATOMS: atom_id res chain seq x y z
N MET A 1 7.03 -9.40 -13.41
CA MET A 1 6.19 -10.37 -12.69
C MET A 1 6.95 -11.66 -12.36
N VAL A 2 6.69 -12.22 -11.19
CA VAL A 2 7.13 -13.54 -10.70
C VAL A 2 5.90 -14.35 -10.29
N LEU A 3 5.91 -15.67 -10.53
CA LEU A 3 4.85 -16.58 -10.13
C LEU A 3 5.00 -16.96 -8.65
N ILE A 4 3.95 -16.73 -7.87
CA ILE A 4 3.81 -17.31 -6.54
C ILE A 4 2.93 -18.56 -6.69
N PRO A 5 3.45 -19.76 -6.37
CA PRO A 5 2.68 -21.00 -6.51
C PRO A 5 1.52 -21.04 -5.52
N ALA A 6 0.48 -21.79 -5.87
CA ALA A 6 -0.64 -22.06 -4.98
C ALA A 6 -0.16 -22.79 -3.72
N GLY A 7 -0.71 -22.44 -2.57
CA GLY A 7 -0.26 -23.00 -1.30
C GLY A 7 -1.02 -22.49 -0.08
N GLU A 8 -0.71 -23.09 1.07
CA GLU A 8 -1.14 -22.62 2.38
C GLU A 8 0.05 -21.96 3.08
N PHE A 9 -0.18 -20.81 3.72
CA PHE A 9 0.83 -20.15 4.55
C PHE A 9 0.17 -19.52 5.78
N GLY A 10 0.97 -19.22 6.80
CA GLY A 10 0.52 -18.48 7.98
C GLY A 10 0.59 -16.98 7.75
N MET A 11 -0.54 -16.30 7.79
CA MET A 11 -0.67 -14.84 7.64
C MET A 11 -0.88 -14.20 9.01
N GLY A 12 -0.29 -13.02 9.21
CA GLY A 12 -0.32 -12.29 10.49
C GLY A 12 0.76 -12.74 11.46
N MET A 13 0.66 -12.24 12.69
CA MET A 13 1.62 -12.41 13.77
C MET A 13 0.91 -12.93 15.04
N ASP A 14 1.67 -13.63 15.89
CA ASP A 14 1.17 -14.04 17.20
C ASP A 14 1.17 -12.83 18.17
N ALA A 15 0.14 -12.69 19.00
CA ALA A 15 -0.06 -11.49 19.83
C ALA A 15 1.06 -11.23 20.85
N ASP A 16 1.80 -12.29 21.23
CA ASP A 16 2.97 -12.24 22.10
C ASP A 16 4.22 -11.66 21.41
N GLN A 17 4.22 -11.54 20.08
CA GLN A 17 5.31 -10.97 19.30
C GLN A 17 5.16 -9.45 19.07
N ILE A 18 4.00 -8.86 19.38
CA ILE A 18 3.74 -7.41 19.28
C ILE A 18 4.71 -6.51 20.09
N PRO A 19 5.31 -6.93 21.24
CA PRO A 19 6.25 -6.07 21.98
C PRO A 19 7.62 -5.87 21.28
N GLU A 20 8.03 -6.78 20.40
CA GLU A 20 9.39 -6.82 19.84
C GLU A 20 9.64 -5.90 18.63
N PRO A 21 8.76 -5.75 17.61
CA PRO A 21 9.03 -4.90 16.46
C PRO A 21 9.12 -3.40 16.80
N LEU A 22 8.58 -2.99 17.96
CA LEU A 22 8.61 -1.58 18.38
C LEU A 22 10.00 -1.08 18.80
N GLN A 23 10.93 -1.98 19.18
CA GLN A 23 12.24 -1.55 19.68
C GLN A 23 13.08 -0.84 18.60
N PRO A 24 13.28 -1.40 17.40
CA PRO A 24 13.97 -0.68 16.32
C PRO A 24 13.12 0.48 15.75
N GLU A 25 11.79 0.36 15.76
CA GLU A 25 10.91 1.38 15.18
C GLU A 25 10.85 2.66 16.01
N LYS A 26 11.01 2.59 17.35
CA LYS A 26 11.09 3.77 18.22
C LYS A 26 12.21 4.75 17.86
N GLN A 27 13.23 4.30 17.14
CA GLN A 27 14.26 5.18 16.59
C GLN A 27 13.67 6.20 15.59
N TYR A 28 12.66 5.80 14.82
CA TYR A 28 12.04 6.62 13.76
C TYR A 28 10.66 7.13 14.16
N LEU A 29 9.95 6.39 15.02
CA LEU A 29 8.59 6.68 15.49
C LEU A 29 8.54 6.53 17.02
N PRO A 30 8.98 7.55 17.78
CA PRO A 30 9.06 7.48 19.24
C PRO A 30 7.69 7.27 19.90
N ASP A 31 6.61 7.68 19.24
CA ASP A 31 5.22 7.55 19.70
C ASP A 31 4.52 6.28 19.18
N ALA A 32 5.24 5.35 18.53
CA ALA A 32 4.66 4.11 18.04
C ALA A 32 4.01 3.32 19.19
N LYS A 33 2.73 2.97 19.01
CA LYS A 33 1.94 2.24 20.00
C LYS A 33 1.72 0.81 19.53
N ALA A 34 1.89 -0.15 20.45
CA ALA A 34 1.53 -1.55 20.21
C ALA A 34 0.09 -1.70 19.68
N SER A 35 -0.82 -0.82 20.12
CA SER A 35 -2.21 -0.81 19.66
C SER A 35 -2.40 -0.59 18.16
N TRP A 36 -1.40 -0.07 17.44
CA TRP A 36 -1.47 0.09 15.98
C TRP A 36 -1.38 -1.24 15.23
N PHE A 37 -0.80 -2.26 15.86
CA PHE A 37 -0.54 -3.57 15.27
C PHE A 37 -1.55 -4.65 15.70
N GLU A 38 -2.56 -4.28 16.50
CA GLU A 38 -3.59 -5.22 16.99
C GLU A 38 -4.28 -5.97 15.83
N ASN A 39 -4.51 -5.27 14.70
CA ASN A 39 -5.16 -5.82 13.51
C ASN A 39 -4.30 -6.83 12.72
N GLU A 40 -3.02 -6.97 13.05
CA GLU A 40 -2.12 -7.95 12.40
C GLU A 40 -2.19 -9.33 13.06
N THR A 41 -2.98 -9.46 14.13
CA THR A 41 -3.11 -10.66 14.95
C THR A 41 -4.56 -11.17 14.96
N PRO A 42 -4.79 -12.48 15.20
CA PRO A 42 -3.81 -13.54 15.38
C PRO A 42 -3.30 -14.12 14.06
N ARG A 43 -2.17 -14.80 14.14
CA ARG A 43 -1.68 -15.64 13.05
C ARG A 43 -2.69 -16.72 12.69
N HIS A 44 -3.01 -16.84 11.41
CA HIS A 44 -3.95 -17.84 10.91
C HIS A 44 -3.51 -18.38 9.55
N LYS A 45 -4.04 -19.55 9.18
CA LYS A 45 -3.73 -20.21 7.91
C LYS A 45 -4.59 -19.66 6.78
N VAL A 46 -3.95 -19.29 5.68
CA VAL A 46 -4.61 -18.82 4.45
C VAL A 46 -4.14 -19.68 3.29
N ARG A 47 -5.09 -20.12 2.46
CA ARG A 47 -4.82 -20.82 1.21
C ARG A 47 -5.10 -19.89 0.04
N LEU A 48 -4.13 -19.74 -0.85
CA LEU A 48 -4.26 -18.94 -2.08
C LEU A 48 -3.95 -19.82 -3.30
N ASP A 49 -4.65 -19.51 -4.39
CA ASP A 49 -4.30 -20.04 -5.71
C ASP A 49 -3.04 -19.36 -6.25
N ALA A 50 -2.47 -19.91 -7.33
CA ALA A 50 -1.26 -19.37 -7.93
C ALA A 50 -1.55 -18.01 -8.59
N PHE A 51 -0.70 -17.01 -8.33
CA PHE A 51 -0.83 -15.67 -8.90
C PHE A 51 0.53 -15.08 -9.25
N TYR A 52 0.52 -14.03 -10.07
CA TYR A 52 1.72 -13.27 -10.42
C TYR A 52 1.77 -11.97 -9.64
N ILE A 53 2.94 -11.61 -9.10
CA ILE A 53 3.21 -10.29 -8.54
C ILE A 53 4.41 -9.67 -9.24
N ASP A 54 4.44 -8.35 -9.39
CA ASP A 54 5.61 -7.68 -9.94
C ASP A 54 6.79 -7.68 -8.96
N ILE A 55 8.00 -7.81 -9.52
CA ILE A 55 9.25 -7.79 -8.75
C ILE A 55 9.62 -6.34 -8.37
N TYR A 56 9.16 -5.37 -9.16
CA TYR A 56 9.43 -3.97 -8.97
C TYR A 56 8.12 -3.20 -8.88
N GLU A 57 8.12 -2.15 -8.07
CA GLU A 57 7.01 -1.22 -8.00
C GLU A 57 6.75 -0.52 -9.35
N VAL A 58 5.53 -0.06 -9.54
CA VAL A 58 5.15 0.71 -10.73
C VAL A 58 5.90 2.03 -10.76
N SER A 59 6.70 2.25 -11.81
CA SER A 59 7.47 3.48 -11.97
C SER A 59 6.61 4.69 -12.32
N ASN A 60 7.12 5.88 -11.99
CA ASN A 60 6.50 7.16 -12.38
C ASN A 60 6.31 7.29 -13.90
N ALA A 61 7.22 6.72 -14.70
CA ALA A 61 7.11 6.73 -16.16
C ALA A 61 5.96 5.85 -16.68
N GLN A 62 5.78 4.66 -16.10
CA GLN A 62 4.67 3.76 -16.41
C GLN A 62 3.32 4.39 -16.02
N SER A 63 3.25 4.99 -14.83
CA SER A 63 2.08 5.76 -14.40
C SER A 63 1.76 6.88 -15.40
N LYS A 64 2.73 7.75 -15.73
CA LYS A 64 2.54 8.86 -16.70
C LYS A 64 2.03 8.37 -18.06
N LYS A 65 2.49 7.20 -18.53
CA LYS A 65 2.00 6.58 -19.76
C LYS A 65 0.53 6.13 -19.63
N PHE A 66 0.16 5.53 -18.50
CA PHE A 66 -1.23 5.17 -18.21
C PHE A 66 -2.15 6.39 -18.27
N ILE A 67 -1.80 7.44 -17.52
CA ILE A 67 -2.56 8.70 -17.48
C ILE A 67 -2.76 9.31 -18.87
N LYS A 68 -1.68 9.42 -19.66
CA LYS A 68 -1.77 9.98 -21.01
C LYS A 68 -2.69 9.17 -21.92
N LYS A 69 -2.77 7.85 -21.69
CA LYS A 69 -3.61 6.93 -22.48
C LYS A 69 -5.07 6.94 -22.02
N THR A 70 -5.32 7.03 -20.72
CA THR A 70 -6.68 6.91 -20.14
C THR A 70 -7.34 8.24 -19.84
N GLY A 71 -6.58 9.34 -19.82
CA GLY A 71 -7.09 10.65 -19.41
C GLY A 71 -7.50 10.72 -17.92
N PHE A 72 -6.99 9.80 -17.08
CA PHE A 72 -7.46 9.61 -15.71
C PHE A 72 -7.40 10.88 -14.82
N TYR A 73 -6.47 11.80 -15.07
CA TYR A 73 -6.39 13.05 -14.32
C TYR A 73 -7.45 14.08 -14.68
N THR A 74 -8.07 13.99 -15.85
CA THR A 74 -9.00 15.04 -16.34
C THR A 74 -10.27 15.15 -15.50
N THR A 75 -10.58 14.16 -14.65
CA THR A 75 -11.80 14.14 -13.81
C THR A 75 -11.58 14.47 -12.34
N LEU A 76 -10.34 14.41 -11.83
CA LEU A 76 -10.04 14.64 -10.40
C LEU A 76 -9.42 16.00 -10.11
N CYS A 77 -8.76 16.63 -11.08
CA CYS A 77 -8.11 17.94 -10.90
C CYS A 77 -8.85 19.08 -11.64
N TRP A 78 -10.16 19.19 -11.49
CA TRP A 78 -10.89 20.41 -11.91
C TRP A 78 -12.05 20.72 -10.96
N ASN A 79 -11.78 20.88 -9.65
CA ASN A 79 -12.51 21.85 -8.82
C ASN A 79 -11.81 22.22 -7.50
N THR A 80 -10.51 22.49 -7.52
CA THR A 80 -9.85 23.14 -6.37
C THR A 80 -8.77 24.07 -6.86
N SER A 81 -9.11 25.35 -6.92
CA SER A 81 -8.26 26.50 -7.25
C SER A 81 -7.07 26.72 -6.30
N ASN A 82 -6.75 25.77 -5.42
CA ASN A 82 -5.89 25.99 -4.25
C ASN A 82 -4.74 24.99 -4.07
N PHE A 83 -4.54 24.01 -4.97
CA PHE A 83 -3.30 23.21 -4.90
C PHE A 83 -2.20 23.90 -5.70
N GLY A 84 -1.39 24.66 -4.97
CA GLY A 84 -0.17 25.28 -5.47
C GLY A 84 0.73 24.27 -6.15
N ILE A 85 1.38 24.72 -7.21
CA ILE A 85 2.29 23.96 -8.07
C ILE A 85 3.55 23.62 -7.26
N GLY A 86 3.45 22.60 -6.42
CA GLY A 86 4.55 21.96 -5.74
C GLY A 86 4.81 20.63 -6.42
N THR A 87 6.04 20.41 -6.86
CA THR A 87 6.54 19.16 -7.43
C THR A 87 6.57 18.05 -6.37
N HIS A 88 5.43 17.67 -5.82
CA HIS A 88 5.28 16.39 -5.15
C HIS A 88 4.78 15.41 -6.21
N LEU A 89 5.70 14.59 -6.69
CA LEU A 89 5.37 13.32 -7.32
C LEU A 89 4.39 12.63 -6.38
N ILE A 90 3.09 12.72 -6.69
CA ILE A 90 2.09 11.90 -6.03
C ILE A 90 2.49 10.49 -6.42
N LEU A 91 3.15 9.81 -5.49
CA LEU A 91 3.69 8.49 -5.72
C LEU A 91 2.51 7.63 -6.22
N PRO A 92 2.69 6.83 -7.28
CA PRO A 92 1.60 5.99 -7.82
C PRO A 92 0.93 5.14 -6.74
N GLN A 93 1.67 4.84 -5.67
CA GLN A 93 1.25 4.25 -4.39
C GLN A 93 -0.03 4.89 -3.82
N ILE A 94 -0.13 6.23 -3.75
CA ILE A 94 -1.27 6.93 -3.11
C ILE A 94 -2.52 6.92 -4.00
N ILE A 95 -2.34 7.02 -5.32
CA ILE A 95 -3.47 7.09 -6.28
C ILE A 95 -4.09 5.71 -6.52
N LEU A 96 -3.30 4.63 -6.45
CA LEU A 96 -3.80 3.26 -6.60
C LEU A 96 -4.59 2.79 -5.36
N TRP A 97 -4.16 3.21 -4.16
CA TRP A 97 -4.74 2.78 -2.88
C TRP A 97 -6.18 3.29 -2.67
N LEU A 98 -6.47 4.55 -3.05
CA LEU A 98 -7.79 5.17 -2.89
C LEU A 98 -8.91 4.52 -3.74
N ARG A 99 -8.60 3.67 -4.72
CA ARG A 99 -9.62 2.97 -5.51
C ARG A 99 -9.50 1.46 -5.60
N ALA A 100 -8.37 0.85 -5.23
CA ALA A 100 -8.31 -0.61 -5.06
C ALA A 100 -9.19 -1.09 -3.88
N PHE A 101 -9.40 -0.25 -2.87
CA PHE A 101 -10.17 -0.57 -1.64
C PHE A 101 -11.48 0.21 -1.47
N GLY A 102 -11.96 0.93 -2.49
CA GLY A 102 -13.32 1.48 -2.48
C GLY A 102 -13.66 2.49 -1.37
N MET A 103 -12.68 3.23 -0.82
CA MET A 103 -12.97 4.40 0.02
C MET A 103 -13.21 5.63 -0.84
N MET A 104 -14.47 5.85 -1.18
CA MET A 104 -14.99 7.13 -1.64
C MET A 104 -14.92 8.10 -0.44
N LEU A 105 -14.21 9.24 -0.61
CA LEU A 105 -14.40 10.42 0.24
C LEU A 105 -15.81 10.98 0.06
#